data_AF-A0A0Q7KS50-F1
#
_entry.id   AF-A0A0Q7KS50-F1
#
_cell.length_a   1.000
_cell.length_b   1.000
_cell.length_c   1.000
_cell.angle_alpha   90.00
_cell.angle_beta   90.00
_cell.angle_gamma   90.00
#
_symmetry.space_group_name_H-M   'P 1'
#
loop_
_entity.id
_entity.type
_entity.pdbx_description
1 polymer ?
#
loop_
_entity_poly.entity_id
_entity_poly.type
_entity_poly.pdbx_seq_one_letter_code
_entity_poly.pdbx_strand_id
1 'polypeptide(L)'
;MTERDEFDRIVEGLDLDLSFADEPVADPPSPPSPPQAAPVEPAEDEQFYRHVDARPIVPRRRGIVLAWAGVIGAPMLLVLATVAHVFLDRPIVAGAALTFVASAIYLFLQLPEHGPSRRDWPDDGAVL
;
A
#
# COMPACT_ATOMS: atom_id res chain seq x y z
N MET A 1 28.28 12.85 -30.57
CA MET A 1 27.24 11.81 -30.45
C MET A 1 26.30 12.29 -29.36
N THR A 2 25.05 12.49 -29.71
CA THR A 2 24.02 12.99 -28.79
C THR A 2 23.44 11.84 -27.98
N GLU A 3 22.90 12.09 -26.79
CA GLU A 3 22.32 11.05 -25.90
C GLU A 3 21.25 10.19 -26.60
N ARG A 4 20.59 10.73 -27.65
CA ARG A 4 19.68 9.98 -28.51
C ARG A 4 20.37 8.87 -29.31
N ASP A 5 21.57 9.12 -29.82
CA ASP A 5 22.32 8.15 -30.62
C ASP A 5 22.80 6.95 -29.76
N GLU A 6 23.00 7.18 -28.46
CA GLU A 6 23.40 6.14 -27.52
C GLU A 6 22.22 5.26 -27.13
N PHE A 7 21.04 5.87 -26.91
CA PHE A 7 19.81 5.13 -26.65
C PHE A 7 19.39 4.27 -27.84
N ASP A 8 19.42 4.81 -29.06
CA ASP A 8 19.04 4.09 -30.27
C ASP A 8 19.96 2.88 -30.50
N ARG A 9 21.27 3.02 -30.22
CA ARG A 9 22.23 1.90 -30.28
C ARG A 9 21.94 0.79 -29.26
N ILE A 10 21.46 1.14 -28.06
CA ILE A 10 21.11 0.17 -27.02
C ILE A 10 19.84 -0.61 -27.42
N VAL A 11 18.86 0.07 -28.00
CA VAL A 11 17.59 -0.55 -28.43
C VAL A 11 17.80 -1.45 -29.65
N GLU A 12 18.63 -1.03 -30.60
CA GLU A 12 18.91 -1.79 -31.83
C GLU A 12 19.69 -3.09 -31.56
N GLY A 13 20.37 -3.19 -30.40
CA GLY A 13 21.05 -4.41 -29.94
C GLY A 13 20.19 -5.35 -29.08
N LEU A 14 18.95 -4.98 -28.75
CA LEU A 14 18.04 -5.83 -28.00
C LEU A 14 17.29 -6.76 -28.96
N ASP A 15 17.84 -7.96 -29.19
CA ASP A 15 17.14 -9.06 -29.86
C ASP A 15 16.11 -9.64 -28.87
N LEU A 16 15.00 -8.92 -28.68
CA LEU A 16 13.88 -9.34 -27.84
C LEU A 16 13.13 -10.46 -28.57
N ASP A 17 13.43 -11.70 -28.17
CA ASP A 17 12.63 -12.86 -28.54
C ASP A 17 11.24 -12.76 -27.86
N LEU A 18 10.31 -12.10 -28.55
CA LEU A 18 8.90 -11.96 -28.15
C LEU A 18 8.07 -13.19 -28.54
N SER A 19 8.70 -14.35 -28.73
CA SER A 19 7.98 -15.61 -28.84
C SER A 19 7.48 -16.03 -27.45
N PHE A 20 6.32 -15.52 -27.08
CA PHE A 20 5.55 -16.14 -26.01
C PHE A 20 5.24 -17.57 -26.47
N ALA A 21 5.68 -18.57 -25.71
CA ALA A 21 5.29 -19.94 -25.97
C ALA A 21 3.76 -20.00 -26.01
N ASP A 22 3.20 -20.46 -27.13
CA ASP A 22 1.77 -20.68 -27.29
C ASP A 22 1.29 -21.58 -26.14
N GLU A 23 0.72 -20.98 -25.09
CA GLU A 23 -0.15 -21.70 -24.17
C GLU A 23 -1.27 -22.31 -25.01
N PRO A 24 -1.61 -23.59 -24.80
CA PRO A 24 -2.67 -24.22 -25.58
C PRO A 24 -3.95 -23.40 -25.41
N VAL A 25 -4.42 -22.82 -26.51
CA VAL A 25 -5.70 -22.13 -26.61
C VAL A 25 -6.77 -23.10 -26.11
N ALA A 26 -7.23 -22.90 -24.88
CA ALA A 26 -8.42 -23.59 -24.40
C ALA A 26 -9.57 -23.23 -25.33
N ASP A 27 -10.32 -24.23 -25.80
CA ASP A 27 -11.50 -24.02 -26.64
C ASP A 27 -12.39 -22.93 -26.03
N PRO A 28 -12.90 -21.98 -26.84
CA PRO A 28 -13.77 -20.95 -26.32
C PRO A 28 -14.98 -21.61 -25.65
N PRO A 29 -15.34 -21.21 -24.41
CA PRO A 29 -16.53 -21.74 -23.76
C PRO A 29 -17.75 -21.47 -24.66
N SER A 30 -18.58 -22.50 -24.84
CA SER A 30 -19.84 -22.37 -25.58
C SER A 30 -20.64 -21.16 -25.05
N PRO A 31 -21.25 -20.35 -25.92
CA PRO A 31 -21.97 -19.17 -25.48
C PRO A 31 -23.07 -19.57 -24.49
N PRO A 32 -23.19 -18.89 -23.33
CA PRO A 32 -24.23 -19.20 -22.37
C PRO A 32 -25.60 -19.02 -23.04
N SER A 33 -26.50 -19.98 -22.82
CA SER A 33 -27.89 -19.83 -23.24
C SER A 33 -28.47 -18.54 -22.65
N PRO A 34 -29.22 -17.73 -23.42
CA PRO A 34 -29.77 -16.48 -22.90
C PRO A 34 -30.66 -16.79 -21.68
N PRO A 35 -30.50 -16.05 -20.56
CA PRO A 35 -31.38 -16.21 -19.42
C PRO A 35 -32.82 -15.96 -19.89
N GLN A 36 -33.74 -16.88 -19.60
CA GLN A 36 -35.16 -16.54 -19.69
C GLN A 36 -35.40 -15.35 -18.78
N ALA A 37 -35.91 -14.25 -19.35
CA ALA A 37 -36.24 -13.05 -18.61
C ALA A 37 -37.26 -13.41 -17.52
N ALA A 38 -36.80 -13.52 -16.28
CA ALA A 38 -37.67 -13.43 -15.13
C ALA A 38 -38.36 -12.06 -15.17
N PRO A 39 -39.61 -11.95 -14.67
CA PRO A 39 -40.28 -10.66 -14.56
C PRO A 39 -39.37 -9.67 -13.85
N VAL A 40 -39.10 -8.53 -14.49
CA VAL A 40 -38.31 -7.45 -13.90
C VAL A 40 -39.11 -6.92 -12.71
N GLU A 41 -38.74 -7.37 -11.50
CA GLU A 41 -39.12 -6.67 -10.28
C GLU A 41 -38.48 -5.27 -10.33
N PRO A 42 -39.21 -4.23 -9.87
CA PRO A 42 -38.70 -2.86 -9.91
C PRO A 42 -37.34 -2.83 -9.22
N ALA A 43 -36.33 -2.34 -9.93
CA ALA A 43 -34.97 -2.23 -9.45
C ALA A 43 -34.97 -1.50 -8.10
N GLU A 44 -34.91 -2.26 -7.01
CA GLU A 44 -34.56 -1.73 -5.71
C GLU A 44 -33.15 -1.17 -5.90
N ASP A 45 -33.01 0.13 -5.72
CA ASP A 45 -31.79 0.92 -5.84
C ASP A 45 -30.55 0.07 -5.55
N GLU A 46 -29.89 -0.42 -6.60
CA GLU A 46 -28.64 -1.18 -6.48
C GLU A 46 -27.64 -0.23 -5.82
N GLN A 47 -27.49 -0.36 -4.50
CA GLN A 47 -26.50 0.36 -3.71
C GLN A 47 -25.12 -0.08 -4.21
N PHE A 48 -24.61 0.63 -5.21
CA PHE A 48 -23.30 0.40 -5.81
C PHE A 48 -22.18 0.49 -4.75
N TYR A 49 -22.44 1.20 -3.66
CA TYR A 49 -21.55 1.30 -2.51
C TYR A 49 -22.01 0.41 -1.37
N ARG A 50 -21.09 -0.42 -0.90
CA ARG A 50 -21.25 -1.18 0.33
C ARG A 50 -21.34 -0.21 1.50
N HIS A 51 -22.51 -0.12 2.14
CA HIS A 51 -22.62 0.54 3.44
C HIS A 51 -21.85 -0.28 4.48
N VAL A 52 -20.87 0.34 5.14
CA VAL A 52 -20.14 -0.26 6.26
C VAL A 52 -20.50 0.54 7.50
N ASP A 53 -21.02 -0.14 8.53
CA ASP A 53 -21.30 0.51 9.81
C ASP A 53 -20.04 1.12 10.40
N ALA A 54 -20.15 2.33 10.93
CA ALA A 54 -19.05 3.00 11.61
C ALA A 54 -18.51 2.11 12.74
N ARG A 55 -17.24 1.71 12.64
CA ARG A 55 -16.61 0.89 13.67
C ARG A 55 -16.43 1.74 14.94
N PRO A 56 -16.74 1.20 16.14
CA PRO A 56 -16.47 1.92 17.38
C PRO A 56 -14.99 2.29 17.47
N ILE A 57 -14.70 3.52 17.89
CA ILE A 57 -13.34 4.03 18.06
C ILE A 57 -12.65 3.15 19.11
N VAL A 58 -11.78 2.25 18.65
CA VAL A 58 -10.99 1.39 19.54
C VAL A 58 -9.93 2.26 20.20
N PRO A 59 -9.81 2.27 21.54
CA PRO A 59 -8.77 3.05 22.21
C PRO A 59 -7.40 2.62 21.69
N ARG A 60 -6.61 3.60 21.20
CA ARG A 60 -5.26 3.35 20.69
C ARG A 60 -4.42 2.67 21.76
N ARG A 61 -3.86 1.50 21.44
CA ARG A 61 -2.97 0.77 22.35
C ARG A 61 -1.77 1.65 22.70
N ARG A 62 -1.39 1.72 23.98
CA ARG A 62 -0.28 2.57 24.46
C ARG A 62 1.03 2.33 23.69
N GLY A 63 1.29 1.09 23.28
CA GLY A 63 2.45 0.73 22.46
C GLY A 63 2.48 1.40 21.09
N ILE A 64 1.32 1.57 20.44
CA ILE A 64 1.23 2.25 19.14
C ILE A 64 1.57 3.74 19.29
N VAL A 65 1.06 4.38 20.35
CA VAL A 65 1.38 5.79 20.64
C VAL A 65 2.89 5.97 20.89
N LEU A 66 3.49 5.08 21.67
CA LEU A 66 4.92 5.12 21.96
C LEU A 66 5.76 4.92 20.68
N ALA A 67 5.35 4.00 19.81
CA ALA A 67 6.02 3.77 18.53
C ALA A 67 5.90 4.98 17.60
N TRP A 68 4.74 5.64 17.54
CA TRP A 68 4.61 6.91 16.80
C TRP A 68 5.52 8.00 17.36
N ALA A 69 5.63 8.10 18.69
CA ALA A 69 6.58 9.02 19.32
C ALA A 69 8.03 8.68 18.95
N GLY A 70 8.39 7.41 18.78
CA GLY A 70 9.72 7.01 18.31
C GLY A 70 9.95 7.36 16.83
N VAL A 71 8.99 7.06 15.95
CA VAL A 71 9.09 7.32 14.50
C VAL A 71 9.21 8.82 14.20
N ILE A 72 8.46 9.67 14.90
CA ILE A 72 8.48 11.12 14.70
C ILE A 72 9.58 11.77 15.57
N GLY A 73 9.66 11.37 16.83
CA GLY A 73 10.52 12.01 17.82
C GLY A 73 12.01 11.79 17.59
N ALA A 74 12.43 10.60 17.15
CA ALA A 74 13.84 10.33 16.87
C ALA A 74 14.42 11.22 15.75
N PRO A 75 13.83 11.30 14.54
CA PRO A 75 14.33 12.23 13.52
C PRO A 75 14.16 13.68 13.94
N MET A 76 13.07 14.05 14.63
CA MET A 76 12.88 15.42 15.11
C MET A 76 13.95 15.82 16.12
N LEU A 77 14.39 14.93 17.00
CA LEU A 77 15.48 15.16 17.95
C LEU A 77 16.80 15.47 17.21
N LEU A 78 17.12 14.73 16.15
CA LEU A 78 18.32 14.97 15.34
C LEU A 78 18.26 16.32 14.61
N VAL A 79 17.10 16.65 14.02
CA VAL A 79 16.87 17.94 13.36
C VAL A 79 17.01 19.08 14.36
N LEU A 80 16.35 19.00 15.52
CA LEU A 80 16.42 20.03 16.56
C LEU A 80 17.83 20.22 17.12
N ALA A 81 18.57 19.14 17.36
CA ALA A 81 19.96 19.23 17.80
C ALA A 81 20.83 19.92 16.74
N THR A 82 20.62 19.61 15.46
CA THR A 82 21.34 20.24 14.35
C THR A 82 21.03 21.74 14.26
N VAL A 83 19.74 22.12 14.32
CA VAL A 83 19.31 23.53 14.30
C VAL A 83 19.84 24.30 15.50
N ALA A 84 19.92 23.66 16.67
CA ALA A 84 20.46 24.27 17.88
C ALA A 84 22.00 24.29 17.93
N HIS A 85 22.68 23.82 16.88
CA HIS A 85 24.15 23.66 16.85
C HIS A 85 24.71 22.79 18.00
N VAL A 86 23.91 21.84 18.48
CA VAL A 86 24.32 20.87 19.51
C VAL A 86 24.89 19.64 18.83
N PHE A 87 26.17 19.36 19.08
CA PHE A 87 26.81 18.13 18.62
C PHE A 87 26.42 16.98 19.55
N LEU A 88 25.71 16.00 18.99
CA LEU A 88 25.34 14.78 19.69
C LEU A 88 26.50 13.78 19.62
N ASP A 89 26.75 13.09 20.73
CA ASP A 89 27.68 11.97 20.75
C ASP A 89 27.20 10.83 19.85
N ARG A 90 28.14 10.12 19.22
CA ARG A 90 27.89 8.94 18.38
C ARG A 90 26.88 7.94 18.97
N PRO A 91 26.97 7.53 20.26
CA PRO A 91 25.97 6.64 20.86
C PRO A 91 24.55 7.21 20.86
N ILE A 92 24.38 8.52 21.01
CA ILE A 92 23.05 9.14 21.02
C ILE A 92 22.45 9.11 19.61
N VAL A 93 23.26 9.42 18.60
CA VAL A 93 22.84 9.34 17.19
C VAL A 93 22.46 7.90 16.83
N ALA A 94 23.29 6.92 17.21
CA ALA A 94 23.00 5.51 17.01
C ALA A 94 21.71 5.08 17.73
N GLY A 95 21.53 5.52 18.98
CA GLY A 95 20.32 5.24 19.77
C GLY A 95 19.05 5.81 19.13
N ALA A 96 19.09 7.04 18.62
CA ALA A 96 17.98 7.66 17.89
C ALA A 96 17.64 6.86 16.62
N ALA A 97 18.66 6.47 15.83
CA ALA A 97 18.46 5.67 14.63
C ALA A 97 17.84 4.29 14.94
N LEU A 98 18.34 3.60 15.96
CA LEU A 98 17.79 2.31 16.39
C LEU A 98 16.36 2.45 16.93
N THR A 99 16.07 3.52 17.67
CA THR A 99 14.71 3.79 18.18
C THR A 99 13.74 4.02 17.04
N PHE A 100 14.13 4.78 16.02
CA PHE A 100 13.34 4.99 14.81
C PHE A 100 13.03 3.66 14.10
N VAL A 101 14.05 2.84 13.84
CA VAL A 101 13.90 1.55 13.15
C VAL A 101 13.02 0.59 13.94
N ALA A 102 13.27 0.44 15.24
CA ALA A 102 12.49 -0.45 16.10
C ALA A 102 11.01 -0.02 16.17
N SER A 103 10.75 1.28 16.21
CA SER A 103 9.39 1.84 16.23
C SER A 103 8.66 1.62 14.90
N ALA A 104 9.35 1.83 13.77
CA ALA A 104 8.82 1.53 12.45
C ALA A 104 8.48 0.04 12.30
N ILE A 105 9.41 -0.86 12.65
CA ILE A 105 9.18 -2.31 12.64
C ILE A 105 7.98 -2.66 13.51
N TYR A 106 7.90 -2.12 14.73
CA TYR A 106 6.76 -2.36 15.62
C TYR A 106 5.44 -1.95 14.95
N LEU A 107 5.36 -0.77 14.33
CA LEU A 107 4.14 -0.32 13.64
C LEU A 107 3.79 -1.22 12.44
N PHE A 108 4.77 -1.63 11.64
CA PHE A 108 4.54 -2.56 10.53
C PHE A 108 3.99 -3.90 11.02
N LEU A 109 4.51 -4.42 12.13
CA LEU A 109 4.01 -5.65 12.74
C LEU A 109 2.60 -5.51 13.33
N GLN A 110 2.10 -4.29 13.55
CA GLN A 110 0.71 -4.05 13.95
C GLN A 110 -0.24 -3.91 12.76
N LEU A 111 0.27 -3.92 11.51
CA LEU A 111 -0.61 -3.86 10.35
C LEU A 111 -1.41 -5.16 10.25
N PRO A 112 -2.74 -5.06 10.02
CA PRO A 112 -3.56 -6.24 9.79
C PRO A 112 -3.10 -7.01 8.54
N GLU A 113 -3.07 -8.34 8.63
CA GLU A 113 -2.60 -9.25 7.57
C GLU A 113 -3.52 -9.30 6.34
N HIS A 114 -4.76 -8.85 6.50
CA HIS A 114 -5.77 -8.88 5.46
C HIS A 114 -5.74 -7.57 4.67
N GLY A 115 -6.21 -7.57 3.43
CA GLY A 115 -6.30 -6.35 2.60
C GLY A 115 -7.73 -5.86 2.42
N PRO A 116 -7.93 -4.79 1.63
CA PRO A 116 -9.24 -4.19 1.33
C PRO A 116 -10.25 -5.12 0.65
N SER A 117 -9.80 -6.27 0.14
CA SER A 117 -10.66 -7.30 -0.43
C SER A 117 -11.45 -8.10 0.61
N ARG A 118 -11.14 -7.98 1.91
CA ARG A 118 -11.85 -8.70 2.97
C ARG A 118 -13.03 -7.91 3.50
N ARG A 119 -14.12 -8.64 3.79
CA ARG A 119 -15.40 -8.06 4.21
C ARG A 119 -15.26 -7.24 5.51
N ASP A 120 -14.28 -7.53 6.34
CA ASP A 120 -13.97 -6.88 7.60
C ASP A 120 -12.93 -5.76 7.51
N TRP A 121 -12.44 -5.43 6.29
CA TRP A 121 -11.52 -4.32 6.10
C TRP A 121 -12.23 -2.97 6.27
N PRO A 122 -11.71 -2.07 7.13
CA PRO A 122 -12.16 -0.69 7.20
C PRO A 122 -11.59 0.01 5.97
N ASP A 123 -12.32 -0.09 4.86
CA ASP A 123 -12.25 0.96 3.86
C ASP A 123 -12.89 2.19 4.51
N ASP A 124 -12.08 2.95 5.27
CA ASP A 124 -12.45 4.27 5.79
C ASP A 124 -12.54 5.23 4.59
N GLY A 125 -13.45 4.93 3.66
CA GLY A 125 -13.89 5.86 2.64
C GLY A 125 -14.37 7.11 3.37
N ALA A 126 -13.67 8.23 3.16
CA ALA A 126 -14.03 9.49 3.78
C ALA A 126 -15.48 9.83 3.43
N VAL A 127 -16.35 9.82 4.45
CA VAL A 127 -17.71 10.34 4.35
C VAL A 127 -17.64 11.82 4.74
N LEU A 128 -17.91 12.70 3.78
CA LEU A 128 -18.09 14.14 3.99
C LEU A 128 -19.53 14.45 4.40
#